data_AF-A0A7Y3S7F0-F1
#
_entry.id   AF-A0A7Y3S7F0-F1
#
_cell.length_a   1.000
_cell.length_b   1.000
_cell.length_c   1.000
_cell.angle_alpha   90.00
_cell.angle_beta   90.00
_cell.angle_gamma   90.00
#
_symmetry.space_group_name_H-M   'P 1'
#
loop_
_entity.id
_entity.type
_entity.pdbx_description
1 polymer ?
#
loop_
_entity_poly.entity_id
_entity_poly.type
_entity_poly.pdbx_seq_one_letter_code
_entity_poly.pdbx_strand_id
1 'polypeptide(L)'
;MEENIDIIKSVGIDEREEIIVDFARWLETASKEALVYGEGKFAMMSARMAEAMRVNADELARDNPEKTERVLQQASAMMAQFKAAYPHRVISRSVH
;
A
#
# COMPACT_ATOMS: atom_id res chain seq x y z
N MET A 1 -4.58 7.22 -2.99
CA MET A 1 -3.55 6.16 -3.07
C MET A 1 -2.89 6.12 -4.44
N GLU A 2 -3.62 5.92 -5.54
CA GLU A 2 -3.00 5.95 -6.89
C GLU A 2 -2.42 7.33 -7.23
N GLU A 3 -3.15 8.41 -6.92
CA GLU A 3 -2.65 9.80 -7.08
C GLU A 3 -1.34 10.07 -6.32
N ASN A 4 -1.11 9.38 -5.19
CA ASN A 4 0.13 9.53 -4.40
C ASN A 4 1.34 8.89 -5.11
N ILE A 5 1.11 7.90 -5.98
CA ILE A 5 2.16 7.28 -6.80
C ILE A 5 2.66 8.29 -7.83
N ASP A 6 1.74 9.04 -8.45
CA ASP A 6 2.08 9.98 -9.53
C ASP A 6 2.96 11.14 -9.05
N ILE A 7 2.78 11.56 -7.79
CA ILE A 7 3.53 12.69 -7.19
C ILE A 7 4.81 12.28 -6.46
N ILE A 8 5.07 10.98 -6.25
CA ILE A 8 6.19 10.50 -5.41
C ILE A 8 7.56 11.01 -5.89
N LYS A 9 7.70 11.24 -7.21
CA LYS A 9 8.91 11.74 -7.85
C LYS A 9 9.12 13.24 -7.65
N SER A 10 8.05 14.00 -7.43
CA SER A 10 8.08 15.46 -7.32
C SER A 10 8.09 15.99 -5.89
N VAL A 11 7.70 15.18 -4.91
CA VAL A 11 7.64 15.58 -3.49
C VAL A 11 8.98 15.39 -2.78
N GLY A 12 9.13 16.07 -1.63
CA GLY A 12 10.31 15.98 -0.77
C GLY A 12 10.37 14.68 0.02
N ILE A 13 11.51 14.41 0.67
CA ILE A 13 11.76 13.16 1.42
C ILE A 13 10.68 12.93 2.49
N ASP A 14 10.38 13.94 3.31
CA ASP A 14 9.41 13.82 4.40
C ASP A 14 8.01 13.42 3.88
N GLU A 15 7.58 14.04 2.78
CA GLU A 15 6.29 13.74 2.14
C GLU A 15 6.29 12.37 1.44
N ARG A 16 7.43 11.92 0.88
CA ARG A 16 7.55 10.54 0.38
C ARG A 16 7.41 9.54 1.52
N GLU A 17 8.08 9.78 2.65
CA GLU A 17 8.01 8.90 3.81
C GLU A 17 6.56 8.77 4.30
N GLU A 18 5.85 9.89 4.40
CA GLU A 18 4.43 9.91 4.74
C GLU A 18 3.59 9.07 3.76
N ILE A 19 3.79 9.25 2.44
CA ILE A 19 3.10 8.45 1.42
C ILE A 19 3.39 6.95 1.59
N ILE A 20 4.64 6.57 1.86
CA ILE A 20 5.02 5.16 2.06
C ILE A 20 4.35 4.59 3.31
N VAL A 21 4.33 5.34 4.41
CA VAL A 21 3.67 4.95 5.66
C VAL A 21 2.16 4.79 5.47
N ASP A 22 1.53 5.66 4.69
CA ASP A 22 0.11 5.57 4.37
C ASP A 22 -0.22 4.38 3.47
N PHE A 23 0.67 4.04 2.53
CA PHE A 23 0.56 2.78 1.79
C PHE A 23 0.67 1.56 2.72
N ALA A 24 1.59 1.57 3.69
CA ALA A 24 1.70 0.50 4.66
C ALA A 24 0.41 0.35 5.51
N ARG A 25 -0.16 1.47 5.98
CA ARG A 25 -1.45 1.48 6.71
C ARG A 25 -2.60 0.96 5.86
N TRP A 26 -2.63 1.32 4.59
CA TRP A 26 -3.64 0.84 3.65
C TRP A 26 -3.57 -0.67 3.45
N LEU A 27 -2.36 -1.23 3.27
CA LEU A 27 -2.12 -2.66 3.18
C LEU A 27 -2.44 -3.42 4.48
N GLU A 28 -2.12 -2.84 5.64
CA GLU A 28 -2.47 -3.41 6.95
C GLU A 28 -3.99 -3.51 7.13
N THR A 29 -4.73 -2.47 6.73
CA THR A 29 -6.20 -2.46 6.75
C THR A 29 -6.76 -3.54 5.84
N ALA A 30 -6.25 -3.65 4.61
CA ALA A 30 -6.66 -4.68 3.66
C ALA A 30 -6.36 -6.10 4.17
N SER A 31 -5.23 -6.28 4.88
CA SER A 31 -4.89 -7.55 5.52
C SER A 31 -5.93 -7.95 6.56
N LYS A 32 -6.32 -7.02 7.43
CA LYS A 32 -7.33 -7.25 8.48
C LYS A 32 -8.69 -7.57 7.87
N GLU A 33 -9.13 -6.82 6.87
CA GLU A 33 -10.37 -7.08 6.14
C GLU A 33 -10.35 -8.47 5.50
N ALA A 34 -9.26 -8.84 4.84
CA ALA A 34 -9.11 -10.14 4.20
C ALA A 34 -9.16 -11.31 5.20
N LEU A 35 -8.62 -11.16 6.40
CA LEU A 35 -8.76 -12.18 7.46
C LEU A 35 -10.22 -12.39 7.85
N VAL A 36 -10.99 -11.31 8.00
CA VAL A 36 -12.42 -11.37 8.32
C VAL A 36 -13.19 -12.15 7.24
N TYR A 37 -12.78 -12.02 5.98
CA TYR A 37 -13.41 -12.70 4.85
C TYR A 37 -12.83 -14.09 4.53
N GLY A 38 -11.91 -14.61 5.35
CA GLY A 38 -11.30 -15.94 5.16
C GLY A 38 -10.20 -15.98 4.09
N GLU A 39 -9.76 -14.84 3.58
CA GLU A 39 -8.76 -14.71 2.52
C GLU A 39 -7.32 -14.71 3.08
N GLY A 40 -6.97 -15.79 3.81
CA GLY A 40 -5.74 -15.87 4.59
C GLY A 40 -4.45 -15.66 3.80
N LYS A 41 -4.40 -16.12 2.53
CA LYS A 41 -3.23 -15.91 1.66
C LYS A 41 -3.02 -14.42 1.35
N PHE A 42 -4.09 -13.72 0.97
CA PHE A 42 -3.99 -12.29 0.68
C PHE A 42 -3.69 -11.50 1.95
N ALA A 43 -4.34 -11.84 3.06
CA ALA A 43 -4.06 -11.23 4.36
C ALA A 43 -2.58 -11.30 4.73
N MET A 44 -1.96 -12.48 4.63
CA MET A 44 -0.55 -12.67 4.92
C MET A 44 0.36 -11.85 4.00
N MET A 45 0.06 -11.83 2.69
CA MET A 45 0.87 -11.07 1.73
C MET A 45 0.77 -9.55 1.96
N SER A 46 -0.44 -9.05 2.21
CA SER A 46 -0.66 -7.63 2.52
C SER A 46 -0.01 -7.21 3.84
N ALA A 47 -0.05 -8.05 4.88
CA ALA A 47 0.64 -7.79 6.15
C ALA A 47 2.16 -7.72 5.97
N ARG A 48 2.75 -8.68 5.23
CA ARG A 48 4.19 -8.69 4.96
C ARG A 48 4.65 -7.46 4.17
N MET A 49 3.87 -7.07 3.17
CA MET A 49 4.18 -5.88 2.37
C MET A 49 4.05 -4.60 3.22
N ALA A 50 3.00 -4.49 4.04
CA ALA A 50 2.82 -3.38 4.98
C ALA A 50 4.01 -3.25 5.94
N GLU A 51 4.42 -4.37 6.54
CA GLU A 51 5.57 -4.43 7.45
C GLU A 51 6.86 -4.01 6.75
N ALA A 52 7.15 -4.57 5.57
CA ALA A 52 8.35 -4.23 4.80
C ALA A 52 8.39 -2.74 4.42
N MET A 53 7.26 -2.17 4.00
CA MET A 53 7.19 -0.74 3.66
C MET A 53 7.38 0.15 4.90
N ARG A 54 6.80 -0.23 6.04
CA ARG A 54 6.90 0.55 7.28
C ARG A 54 8.29 0.51 7.89
N VAL A 55 8.95 -0.66 7.87
CA VAL A 55 10.31 -0.82 8.40
C VAL A 55 11.32 -0.06 7.54
N ASN A 56 11.12 0.00 6.22
CA ASN A 56 12.04 0.65 5.30
C ASN A 56 11.55 2.03 4.82
N ALA A 57 10.56 2.66 5.48
CA ALA A 57 9.93 3.88 4.99
C ALA A 57 10.94 5.03 4.80
N ASP A 58 11.78 5.23 5.81
CA ASP A 58 12.86 6.21 5.85
C ASP A 58 13.91 5.96 4.73
N GLU A 59 14.28 4.70 4.49
CA GLU A 59 15.22 4.32 3.43
C GLU A 59 14.60 4.52 2.04
N LEU A 60 13.37 4.05 1.84
CA LEU A 60 12.63 4.19 0.58
C LEU A 60 12.33 5.66 0.25
N ALA A 61 12.16 6.52 1.24
CA ALA A 61 11.97 7.95 1.03
C ALA A 61 13.24 8.64 0.50
N ARG A 62 14.42 8.14 0.90
CA ARG A 62 15.74 8.67 0.50
C ARG A 62 16.35 7.99 -0.72
N ASP A 63 15.92 6.77 -1.06
CA ASP A 63 16.37 6.08 -2.27
C ASP A 63 15.86 6.79 -3.54
N ASN A 64 16.27 6.25 -4.68
CA ASN A 64 15.82 6.65 -5.99
C ASN A 64 14.27 6.65 -6.07
N PRO A 65 13.62 7.79 -6.38
CA PRO A 65 12.17 7.92 -6.41
C PRO A 65 11.47 6.94 -7.38
N GLU A 66 12.13 6.55 -8.47
CA GLU A 66 11.59 5.59 -9.44
C GLU A 66 11.54 4.16 -8.87
N LYS A 67 12.45 3.80 -7.96
CA LYS A 67 12.32 2.53 -7.24
C LYS A 67 11.16 2.57 -6.26
N THR A 68 11.01 3.67 -5.52
CA THR A 68 9.90 3.85 -4.58
C THR A 68 8.56 3.80 -5.30
N GLU A 69 8.44 4.48 -6.44
CA GLU A 69 7.28 4.40 -7.33
C GLU A 69 6.92 2.94 -7.69
N ARG A 70 7.91 2.12 -8.07
CA ARG A 70 7.68 0.70 -8.41
C ARG A 70 7.16 -0.12 -7.22
N VAL A 71 7.67 0.14 -6.01
CA VAL A 71 7.18 -0.51 -4.78
C VAL A 71 5.71 -0.13 -4.54
N LEU A 72 5.36 1.15 -4.68
CA LEU A 72 3.97 1.61 -4.53
C LEU A 72 3.05 1.03 -5.62
N GLN A 73 3.53 0.93 -6.87
CA GLN A 73 2.81 0.29 -7.97
C GLN A 73 2.56 -1.19 -7.70
N GLN A 74 3.53 -1.91 -7.15
CA GLN A 74 3.35 -3.31 -6.77
C GLN A 74 2.29 -3.47 -5.67
N ALA A 75 2.32 -2.62 -4.64
CA ALA A 75 1.31 -2.59 -3.59
C ALA A 75 -0.10 -2.29 -4.17
N SER A 76 -0.20 -1.30 -5.06
CA SER A 76 -1.45 -0.94 -5.72
C SER A 76 -1.99 -2.07 -6.61
N ALA A 77 -1.12 -2.71 -7.41
CA ALA A 77 -1.50 -3.83 -8.26
C ALA A 77 -2.01 -5.02 -7.44
N MET A 78 -1.37 -5.33 -6.32
CA MET A 78 -1.82 -6.39 -5.40
C MET A 78 -3.22 -6.10 -4.85
N MET A 79 -3.47 -4.86 -4.46
CA MET A 79 -4.79 -4.41 -3.99
C MET A 79 -5.85 -4.43 -5.09
N ALA A 80 -5.49 -4.04 -6.31
CA ALA A 80 -6.39 -4.09 -7.46
C ALA A 80 -6.79 -5.53 -7.81
N GLN A 81 -5.84 -6.48 -7.79
CA GLN A 81 -6.11 -7.90 -8.00
C GLN A 81 -7.07 -8.46 -6.95
N PHE A 82 -6.90 -8.08 -5.68
CA PHE A 82 -7.81 -8.50 -4.62
C PHE A 82 -9.21 -7.93 -4.80
N LYS A 83 -9.33 -6.63 -5.09
CA LYS A 83 -10.64 -6.01 -5.40
C LYS A 83 -11.32 -6.69 -6.57
N ALA A 84 -10.59 -7.04 -7.62
CA ALA A 84 -11.12 -7.72 -8.80
C ALA A 84 -11.60 -9.15 -8.49
N ALA A 85 -10.87 -9.88 -7.63
CA ALA A 85 -11.26 -11.22 -7.18
C ALA A 85 -12.44 -11.20 -6.19
N TYR A 86 -12.61 -10.10 -5.44
CA TYR A 86 -13.63 -9.95 -4.40
C TYR A 86 -14.43 -8.64 -4.51
N PRO A 87 -15.14 -8.40 -5.63
CA PRO A 87 -15.73 -7.10 -5.97
C PRO A 87 -16.84 -6.61 -5.03
N HIS A 88 -17.48 -7.51 -4.27
CA HIS A 88 -18.51 -7.15 -3.28
C HIS A 88 -17.97 -6.99 -1.85
N ARG A 89 -16.66 -7.17 -1.63
CA ARG A 89 -16.08 -7.32 -0.27
C ARG A 89 -15.21 -6.16 0.18
N VAL A 90 -14.93 -5.19 -0.69
CA VAL A 90 -14.13 -4.00 -0.37
C VAL A 90 -15.04 -2.77 -0.38
N ILE A 91 -15.88 -2.63 0.65
CA ILE A 91 -16.51 -1.34 0.97
C ILE A 91 -15.83 -0.82 2.23
N SER A 92 -14.65 -0.25 2.05
CA SER A 92 -14.12 0.76 2.97
C SER A 92 -13.63 1.92 2.12
N ARG A 93 -14.59 2.62 1.52
CA ARG A 93 -14.37 3.98 1.04
C ARG A 93 -14.45 4.85 2.28
N SER A 94 -13.31 5.08 2.94
CA SER A 94 -13.21 6.24 3.85
C SER A 94 -13.38 7.47 2.96
N VAL A 95 -14.59 8.01 2.95
CA VAL A 95 -14.90 9.34 2.44
C VAL A 95 -14.62 10.27 3.62
N HIS A 96 -13.55 11.04 3.53
CA HIS A 96 -13.37 12.23 4.36
C HIS A 96 -13.82 13.44 3.54
#